data_AF-A0A3C0BVN4-F1
#
_entry.id   AF-A0A3C0BVN4-F1
#
_cell.length_a   1.000
_cell.length_b   1.000
_cell.length_c   1.000
_cell.angle_alpha   90.00
_cell.angle_beta   90.00
_cell.angle_gamma   90.00
#
_symmetry.space_group_name_H-M   'P 1'
#
loop_
_entity.id
_entity.type
_entity.pdbx_description
1 polymer ?
#
loop_
_entity_poly.entity_id
_entity_poly.type
_entity_poly.pdbx_seq_one_letter_code
_entity_poly.pdbx_strand_id
1 'polypeptide(L)'
;SKAVGAVFGLTPSKHQSGESNRTGGISRCGDEMMRMMLYEAAHIMLVRSAKWSWLKAWAMKIARHRGLKKAIVALARRLAVIMHRIWVDGTEFRWTREVAAA
;
A
#
# COMPACT_ATOMS: atom_id res chain seq x y z
N SER A 1 -6.09 -8.01 7.08
CA SER A 1 -6.73 -7.08 8.04
C SER A 1 -6.42 -5.63 7.63
N LYS A 2 -7.29 -4.64 7.94
CA LYS A 2 -7.02 -3.21 7.66
C LYS A 2 -5.84 -2.66 8.48
N ALA A 3 -5.50 -3.30 9.61
CA ALA A 3 -4.44 -2.88 10.52
C ALA A 3 -3.02 -3.15 10.01
N VAL A 4 -2.84 -4.04 9.02
CA VAL A 4 -1.52 -4.51 8.54
C VAL A 4 -0.63 -3.36 8.07
N GLY A 5 -1.21 -2.40 7.34
CA GLY A 5 -0.45 -1.24 6.89
C GLY A 5 0.03 -0.33 8.03
N ALA A 6 -0.67 -0.31 9.17
CA ALA A 6 -0.26 0.45 10.34
C ALA A 6 0.89 -0.25 11.09
N VAL A 7 0.83 -1.58 11.20
CA VAL A 7 1.90 -2.40 11.79
C VAL A 7 3.23 -2.20 11.08
N PHE A 8 3.23 -2.05 9.75
CA PHE A 8 4.45 -1.78 8.97
C PHE A 8 4.80 -0.29 8.81
N GLY A 9 4.10 0.60 9.51
CA GLY A 9 4.42 2.04 9.49
C GLY A 9 4.17 2.72 8.15
N LEU A 10 3.38 2.10 7.26
CA LEU A 10 3.01 2.59 5.92
C LEU A 10 1.74 3.46 5.95
N THR A 11 1.30 3.87 7.14
CA THR A 11 0.18 4.80 7.34
C THR A 11 0.71 6.18 7.70
N PRO A 12 -0.03 7.26 7.40
CA PRO A 12 0.36 8.58 7.86
C PRO A 12 0.35 8.64 9.38
N SER A 13 1.35 9.28 9.97
CA SER A 13 1.34 9.69 11.36
C SER A 13 0.22 10.69 11.60
N LYS A 14 -0.51 10.53 12.70
CA LYS A 14 -1.60 11.42 13.09
C LYS A 14 -1.28 12.02 14.44
N HIS A 15 -1.21 13.35 14.50
CA HIS A 15 -1.08 14.10 15.73
C HIS A 15 -2.40 14.81 16.01
N GLN A 16 -3.16 14.32 16.98
CA GLN A 16 -4.48 14.81 17.31
C GLN A 16 -4.59 15.11 18.80
N SER A 17 -5.00 16.33 19.16
CA SER A 17 -5.25 16.76 20.53
C SER A 17 -6.46 17.70 20.54
N GLY A 18 -7.57 17.29 21.15
CA GLY A 18 -8.81 18.11 21.24
C GLY A 18 -9.21 18.77 19.92
N GLU A 19 -8.86 20.04 19.78
CA GLU A 19 -9.13 20.92 18.63
C GLU A 19 -8.15 20.76 17.45
N SER A 20 -6.95 20.21 17.67
CA SER A 20 -5.91 20.07 16.66
C SER A 20 -5.94 18.67 16.03
N ASN A 21 -5.95 18.61 14.70
CA ASN A 21 -5.82 17.36 13.94
C ASN A 21 -4.87 17.56 12.77
N ARG A 22 -3.63 17.09 12.92
CA ARG A 22 -2.57 17.22 11.92
C ARG A 22 -2.16 15.85 11.37
N THR A 23 -2.16 15.73 10.05
CA THR A 23 -1.66 14.54 9.35
C THR A 23 -0.21 14.79 8.93
N GLY A 24 0.71 13.99 9.47
CA GLY A 24 2.15 14.08 9.20
C GLY A 24 2.61 13.15 8.07
N GLY A 25 3.93 12.93 8.02
CA GLY A 25 4.54 11.95 7.12
C GLY A 25 4.16 10.51 7.46
N ILE A 26 4.80 9.54 6.81
CA ILE A 26 4.60 8.12 7.19
C ILE A 26 5.03 7.89 8.64
N SER A 27 4.28 7.05 9.36
CA SER A 27 4.47 6.82 10.79
C SER A 27 5.82 6.19 11.12
N ARG A 28 6.35 5.37 10.21
CA ARG A 28 7.61 4.62 10.38
C ARG A 28 7.65 3.67 11.60
N CYS A 29 6.51 3.43 12.26
CA CYS A 29 6.40 2.46 13.34
C CYS A 29 6.54 1.02 12.82
N GLY A 30 7.03 0.11 13.66
CA GLY A 30 7.19 -1.31 13.35
C GLY A 30 8.53 -1.64 12.68
N ASP A 31 8.55 -2.75 11.95
CA ASP A 31 9.76 -3.32 11.37
C ASP A 31 10.24 -2.55 10.13
N GLU A 32 11.49 -2.07 10.17
CA GLU A 32 12.11 -1.30 9.08
C GLU A 32 12.44 -2.16 7.86
N MET A 33 12.92 -3.38 8.06
CA MET A 33 13.30 -4.29 6.98
C MET A 33 12.06 -4.65 6.15
N MET A 34 10.96 -5.00 6.81
CA MET A 34 9.68 -5.30 6.17
C MET A 34 9.14 -4.10 5.39
N ARG A 35 9.27 -2.89 5.96
CA ARG A 35 8.89 -1.65 5.26
C ARG A 35 9.74 -1.43 4.00
N MET A 36 11.05 -1.64 4.06
CA MET A 36 11.94 -1.52 2.91
C MET A 36 11.58 -2.54 1.82
N MET A 37 11.43 -3.81 2.18
CA MET A 37 11.06 -4.87 1.22
C MET A 37 9.72 -4.58 0.54
N LEU A 38 8.71 -4.14 1.29
CA LEU A 38 7.40 -3.77 0.72
C LEU A 38 7.49 -2.56 -0.20
N TYR A 39 8.31 -1.57 0.14
CA TYR A 39 8.53 -0.39 -0.71
C TYR A 39 9.23 -0.78 -2.01
N GLU A 40 10.27 -1.60 -1.93
CA GLU A 40 11.03 -2.06 -3.10
C GLU A 40 10.19 -2.94 -4.02
N ALA A 41 9.42 -3.88 -3.46
CA ALA A 41 8.48 -4.70 -4.23
C ALA A 41 7.43 -3.83 -4.95
N ALA A 42 6.87 -2.83 -4.26
CA ALA A 42 5.95 -1.87 -4.86
C ALA A 42 6.61 -1.05 -5.98
N HIS A 43 7.86 -0.62 -5.76
CA HIS A 43 8.63 0.15 -6.73
C HIS A 43 8.90 -0.67 -8.01
N ILE A 44 9.36 -1.92 -7.87
CA ILE A 44 9.61 -2.84 -8.99
C ILE A 44 8.30 -3.13 -9.74
N MET A 45 7.19 -3.37 -9.03
CA MET A 45 5.89 -3.60 -9.67
C MET A 45 5.44 -2.40 -10.51
N LEU A 46 5.69 -1.18 -10.03
CA LEU A 46 5.28 0.04 -10.72
C LEU A 46 6.18 0.35 -11.92
N VAL A 47 7.51 0.25 -11.75
CA VAL A 47 8.50 0.73 -12.72
C VAL A 47 8.99 -0.34 -13.68
N ARG A 48 9.21 -1.58 -13.21
CA ARG A 48 9.88 -2.64 -13.99
C ARG A 48 8.96 -3.76 -14.46
N SER A 49 7.84 -4.01 -13.79
CA SER A 49 6.97 -5.12 -14.18
C SER A 49 6.26 -4.84 -15.51
N ALA A 50 6.45 -5.71 -16.50
CA ALA A 50 5.73 -5.67 -17.77
C ALA A 50 4.26 -6.11 -17.64
N LYS A 51 3.92 -6.84 -16.56
CA LYS A 51 2.58 -7.40 -16.37
C LYS A 51 1.63 -6.33 -15.86
N TRP A 52 0.61 -6.01 -16.67
CA TRP A 52 -0.41 -5.06 -16.29
C TRP A 52 -1.38 -5.68 -15.29
N SER A 53 -1.71 -4.96 -14.22
CA SER A 53 -2.68 -5.40 -13.22
C SER A 53 -3.57 -4.23 -12.81
N TRP A 54 -4.76 -4.54 -12.29
CA TRP A 54 -5.67 -3.51 -11.75
C TRP A 54 -4.97 -2.70 -10.64
N LEU A 55 -4.08 -3.34 -9.89
CA LEU A 55 -3.32 -2.73 -8.81
C LEU A 55 -2.26 -1.75 -9.34
N LYS A 56 -1.57 -2.12 -10.42
CA LYS A 56 -0.66 -1.22 -11.15
C LYS A 56 -1.40 -0.03 -11.76
N ALA A 57 -2.54 -0.25 -12.41
CA ALA A 57 -3.36 0.82 -12.97
C ALA A 57 -3.84 1.81 -11.90
N TRP A 58 -4.31 1.30 -10.76
CA TRP A 58 -4.68 2.12 -9.60
C TRP A 58 -3.50 2.94 -9.06
N ALA A 59 -2.32 2.33 -8.92
CA ALA A 59 -1.13 3.03 -8.48
C ALA A 59 -0.65 4.10 -9.47
N MET A 60 -0.71 3.83 -10.78
CA MET A 60 -0.40 4.80 -11.83
C MET A 60 -1.32 6.03 -11.80
N LYS A 61 -2.62 5.82 -11.51
CA LYS A 61 -3.55 6.94 -11.30
C LYS A 61 -3.11 7.83 -10.12
N ILE A 62 -2.68 7.23 -9.03
CA ILE A 62 -2.14 7.98 -7.88
C ILE A 62 -0.83 8.69 -8.26
N ALA A 63 0.04 8.03 -9.01
CA ALA A 63 1.32 8.61 -9.45
C ALA A 63 1.09 9.87 -10.28
N ARG A 64 0.09 9.85 -11.18
CA ARG A 64 -0.31 11.01 -11.98
C ARG A 64 -0.78 12.20 -11.15
N HIS A 65 -1.54 11.97 -10.08
CA HIS A 65 -2.13 13.06 -9.27
C HIS A 65 -1.27 13.53 -8.11
N ARG A 66 -0.46 12.64 -7.51
CA ARG A 66 0.23 12.90 -6.23
C ARG A 66 1.75 12.65 -6.30
N GLY A 67 2.25 12.18 -7.43
CA GLY A 67 3.66 11.86 -7.64
C GLY A 67 4.04 10.41 -7.33
N LEU A 68 5.12 9.96 -7.95
CA LEU A 68 5.56 8.56 -7.95
C LEU A 68 5.85 8.02 -6.54
N LYS A 69 6.61 8.76 -5.72
CA LYS A 69 6.98 8.33 -4.36
C LYS A 69 5.75 8.06 -3.49
N LYS A 70 4.72 8.92 -3.57
CA LYS A 70 3.46 8.74 -2.81
C LYS A 70 2.67 7.53 -3.34
N ALA A 71 2.70 7.29 -4.66
CA ALA A 71 2.08 6.12 -5.25
C ALA A 71 2.74 4.82 -4.81
N ILE A 72 4.08 4.77 -4.74
CA ILE A 72 4.82 3.59 -4.26
C ILE A 72 4.43 3.26 -2.82
N VAL A 73 4.39 4.24 -1.92
CA VAL A 73 3.97 4.03 -0.52
C VAL A 73 2.52 3.54 -0.44
N ALA A 74 1.61 4.14 -1.21
CA ALA A 74 0.21 3.71 -1.26
C ALA A 74 0.06 2.27 -1.79
N LEU A 75 0.88 1.92 -2.78
CA LEU A 75 0.95 0.58 -3.35
C LEU A 75 1.51 -0.44 -2.36
N ALA A 76 2.61 -0.12 -1.67
CA ALA A 76 3.19 -0.95 -0.61
C ALA A 76 2.17 -1.26 0.49
N ARG A 77 1.43 -0.24 0.95
CA ARG A 77 0.36 -0.40 1.94
C ARG A 77 -0.71 -1.38 1.46
N ARG A 78 -1.13 -1.27 0.19
CA ARG A 78 -2.17 -2.12 -0.37
C ARG A 78 -1.68 -3.54 -0.63
N LEU A 79 -0.44 -3.71 -1.07
CA LEU A 79 0.24 -4.99 -1.22
C LEU A 79 0.31 -5.74 0.11
N ALA A 80 0.72 -5.06 1.19
CA ALA A 80 0.79 -5.67 2.52
C ALA A 80 -0.56 -6.26 2.97
N VAL A 81 -1.67 -5.55 2.71
CA VAL A 81 -3.02 -6.05 3.01
C VAL A 81 -3.37 -7.28 2.17
N ILE A 82 -3.05 -7.26 0.88
CA ILE A 82 -3.32 -8.38 -0.04
C ILE A 82 -2.49 -9.60 0.34
N MET A 83 -1.19 -9.45 0.58
CA MET A 83 -0.30 -10.55 1.01
C MET A 83 -0.79 -11.20 2.29
N HIS A 84 -1.22 -10.40 3.27
CA HIS A 84 -1.80 -10.94 4.50
C HIS A 84 -3.12 -11.67 4.25
N ARG A 85 -3.96 -11.24 3.29
CA ARG A 85 -5.19 -11.97 2.95
C ARG A 85 -4.88 -13.30 2.27
N ILE A 86 -3.98 -13.28 1.29
CA ILE A 86 -3.47 -14.48 0.63
C ILE A 86 -2.92 -15.49 1.65
N TRP A 87 -2.12 -15.03 2.62
CA TRP A 87 -1.59 -15.90 3.68
C TRP A 87 -2.72 -16.55 4.50
N VAL A 88 -3.67 -15.75 4.99
CA VAL A 88 -4.72 -16.24 5.90
C VAL A 88 -5.73 -17.13 5.18
N ASP A 89 -6.10 -16.75 3.96
CA ASP A 89 -7.18 -17.41 3.21
C ASP A 89 -6.64 -18.56 2.33
N GLY A 90 -5.32 -18.68 2.16
CA GLY A 90 -4.68 -19.69 1.29
C GLY A 90 -4.94 -19.48 -0.21
N THR A 91 -5.46 -18.31 -0.60
CA THR A 91 -5.86 -18.01 -1.98
C THR A 91 -4.74 -17.39 -2.80
N GLU A 92 -4.80 -17.49 -4.13
CA GLU A 92 -3.84 -16.85 -5.03
C GLU A 92 -4.09 -15.33 -5.25
N PHE A 93 -3.07 -14.64 -5.76
CA PHE A 93 -3.20 -13.24 -6.15
C PHE A 93 -4.10 -13.07 -7.37
N ARG A 94 -5.19 -12.30 -7.19
CA ARG A 94 -6.14 -12.00 -8.27
C ARG A 94 -5.63 -10.84 -9.15
N TRP A 95 -5.23 -11.19 -10.36
CA TRP A 95 -4.72 -10.26 -11.39
C TRP A 95 -5.80 -9.34 -11.96
N THR A 96 -7.05 -9.78 -11.93
CA THR A 96 -8.24 -9.02 -12.28
C THR A 96 -9.03 -8.70 -11.02
N ARG A 97 -9.68 -7.53 -11.01
CA ARG A 97 -10.61 -7.18 -9.95
C ARG A 97 -12.01 -7.48 -10.47
N GLU A 98 -12.60 -8.58 -10.03
CA GLU A 98 -14.03 -8.78 -10.17
C GLU A 98 -14.72 -7.66 -9.40
N VAL A 99 -15.46 -6.82 -10.12
CA VAL A 99 -16.34 -5.84 -9.49
C VAL A 99 -17.48 -6.65 -8.92
N ALA A 100 -17.47 -6.90 -7.61
CA ALA A 100 -18.66 -7.43 -6.95
C ALA A 100 -19.80 -6.46 -7.24
N ALA A 101 -20.83 -6.94 -7.94
CA ALA A 101 -22.09 -6.20 -8.10
C ALA A 101 -22.60 -5.87 -6.69
N ALA A 102 -22.83 -4.58 -6.46
CA ALA A 102 -23.32 -4.05 -5.20
C ALA A 102 -24.78 -4.43 -4.96
#